data_AF-A0A2T7F5E4-F1
#
_entry.id   AF-A0A2T7F5E4-F1
#
_cell.length_a   1.000
_cell.length_b   1.000
_cell.length_c   1.000
_cell.angle_alpha   90.00
_cell.angle_beta   90.00
_cell.angle_gamma   90.00
#
_symmetry.space_group_name_H-M   'P 1'
#
loop_
_entity.id
_entity.type
_entity.pdbx_description
1 polymer ?
#
loop_
_entity_poly.entity_id
_entity_poly.type
_entity_poly.pdbx_seq_one_letter_code
_entity_poly.pdbx_strand_id
1 'polypeptide(L)'
;MAAPSNVFWDPAGHLHTNALHWEGFPHLLWETLSSFCYTEPPQYDAVEYQEEGVRRCRVRMTIPQHPFRSQWQPIEVDVVGYRIVDTIEAAALEAIYVFCNQHPMEVAGQPIGLFPTTDPNDPEWNLRAVPESRSVVDST
;
A
#
# COMPACT_ATOMS: atom_id res chain seq x y z
N MET A 1 20.83 -6.23 11.46
CA MET A 1 21.00 -7.40 10.59
C MET A 1 20.05 -7.22 9.42
N ALA A 2 20.54 -7.23 8.18
CA ALA A 2 19.63 -7.19 7.02
C ALA A 2 18.87 -8.53 6.99
N ALA A 3 17.54 -8.47 7.09
CA ALA A 3 16.71 -9.64 6.84
C ALA A 3 17.02 -10.15 5.42
N PRO A 4 17.06 -11.46 5.17
CA PRO A 4 17.23 -11.98 3.82
C PRO A 4 16.17 -11.36 2.92
N SER A 5 16.59 -10.90 1.74
CA SER A 5 15.67 -10.40 0.74
C SER A 5 14.73 -11.57 0.39
N ASN A 6 13.45 -11.47 0.77
CA ASN A 6 12.44 -12.52 0.53
C ASN A 6 12.04 -12.61 -0.95
N VAL A 7 12.97 -12.34 -1.87
CA VAL A 7 12.73 -12.23 -3.31
C VAL A 7 13.19 -13.51 -3.98
N PHE A 8 12.27 -14.30 -4.52
CA PHE A 8 12.62 -15.48 -5.31
C PHE A 8 11.56 -15.78 -6.36
N TRP A 9 11.98 -16.46 -7.42
CA TRP A 9 11.08 -17.00 -8.44
C TRP A 9 10.84 -18.48 -8.18
N ASP A 10 9.59 -18.92 -8.27
CA ASP A 10 9.26 -20.34 -8.18
C ASP A 10 9.30 -21.03 -9.57
N PRO A 11 9.23 -22.37 -9.63
CA PRO A 11 9.23 -23.10 -10.90
C PRO A 11 8.01 -22.84 -11.78
N ALA A 12 6.92 -22.29 -11.24
CA ALA A 12 5.74 -21.89 -12.00
C ALA A 12 5.90 -20.50 -12.65
N GLY A 13 7.00 -19.79 -12.34
CA GLY A 13 7.29 -18.46 -12.87
C GLY A 13 6.63 -17.35 -12.06
N HIS A 14 6.29 -17.57 -10.79
CA HIS A 14 5.83 -16.53 -9.90
C HIS A 14 7.00 -15.93 -9.11
N LEU A 15 7.02 -14.60 -9.02
CA LEU A 15 7.87 -13.84 -8.13
C LEU A 15 7.19 -13.72 -6.76
N HIS A 16 7.86 -14.27 -5.75
CA HIS A 16 7.49 -14.12 -4.34
C HIS A 16 8.37 -13.03 -3.72
N THR A 17 7.77 -12.06 -3.04
CA THR A 17 8.49 -10.95 -2.41
C THR A 17 7.68 -10.30 -1.29
N ASN A 18 8.35 -9.70 -0.31
CA ASN A 18 7.73 -8.77 0.64
C ASN A 18 7.86 -7.30 0.22
N ALA A 19 8.49 -7.04 -0.93
CA ALA A 19 8.72 -5.72 -1.54
C ALA A 19 9.46 -4.69 -0.68
N LEU A 20 9.98 -5.05 0.51
CA LEU A 20 10.67 -4.13 1.42
C LEU A 20 12.09 -3.73 0.98
N HIS A 21 12.55 -4.29 -0.14
CA HIS A 21 13.83 -3.94 -0.74
C HIS A 21 13.70 -2.77 -1.75
N TRP A 22 12.49 -2.26 -1.96
CA TRP A 22 12.18 -1.08 -2.75
C TRP A 22 11.59 0.02 -1.87
N GLU A 23 11.93 1.27 -2.17
CA GLU A 23 11.21 2.44 -1.64
C GLU A 23 9.87 2.60 -2.39
N GLY A 24 8.86 3.16 -1.74
CA GLY A 24 7.54 3.38 -2.34
C GLY A 24 6.39 3.02 -1.41
N PHE A 25 5.23 2.75 -2.00
CA PHE A 25 4.03 2.34 -1.27
C PHE A 25 4.17 1.05 -0.47
N PRO A 26 4.90 0.00 -0.92
CA PRO A 26 5.10 -1.20 -0.11
C PRO A 26 5.79 -0.92 1.22
N HIS A 27 6.78 -0.01 1.23
CA HIS A 27 7.47 0.39 2.45
C HIS A 27 6.56 1.21 3.35
N LEU A 28 5.83 2.18 2.81
CA LEU A 28 4.85 2.98 3.55
C LEU A 28 3.74 2.12 4.17
N LEU A 29 3.24 1.14 3.42
CA LEU A 29 2.27 0.17 3.89
C LEU A 29 2.84 -0.62 5.08
N TRP A 30 4.08 -1.11 4.98
CA TRP A 30 4.69 -1.86 6.06
C TRP A 30 4.95 -1.02 7.32
N GLU A 31 5.40 0.22 7.18
CA GLU A 31 5.56 1.14 8.30
C GLU A 31 4.24 1.40 9.01
N THR A 32 3.16 1.57 8.23
CA THR A 32 1.81 1.70 8.75
C THR A 32 1.41 0.44 9.52
N LEU A 33 1.48 -0.74 8.90
CA LEU A 33 1.08 -1.99 9.56
C LEU A 33 1.89 -2.25 10.83
N SER A 34 3.19 -1.93 10.81
CA SER A 34 4.07 -2.02 11.98
C SER A 34 3.60 -1.14 13.13
N SER A 35 3.13 0.09 12.85
CA SER A 35 2.58 0.98 13.89
C SER A 35 1.28 0.44 14.49
N PHE A 36 0.52 -0.33 13.71
CA PHE A 36 -0.66 -1.07 14.15
C PHE A 36 -0.35 -2.47 14.72
N CYS A 37 0.91 -2.79 15.05
CA CYS A 37 1.34 -4.04 15.69
C CYS A 37 1.21 -5.31 14.83
N TYR A 38 1.20 -5.18 13.50
CA TYR A 38 1.47 -6.35 12.64
C TYR A 38 2.92 -6.80 12.81
N THR A 39 3.12 -8.11 12.87
CA THR A 39 4.45 -8.72 13.08
C THR A 39 5.06 -9.29 11.81
N GLU A 40 4.27 -9.41 10.75
CA GLU A 40 4.68 -9.98 9.47
C GLU A 40 4.35 -9.00 8.33
N PRO A 41 5.28 -8.78 7.39
CA PRO A 41 5.05 -7.86 6.29
C PRO A 41 4.07 -8.43 5.26
N PRO A 42 3.46 -7.56 4.44
CA PRO A 42 2.67 -8.01 3.30
C PRO A 42 3.49 -8.94 2.39
N GLN A 43 2.84 -9.95 1.85
CA GLN A 43 3.42 -10.87 0.87
C GLN A 43 2.84 -10.58 -0.50
N TYR A 44 3.71 -10.56 -1.51
CA TYR A 44 3.37 -10.35 -2.91
C TYR A 44 3.73 -11.60 -3.71
N ASP A 45 2.77 -12.07 -4.51
CA ASP A 45 2.92 -13.10 -5.53
C ASP A 45 2.63 -12.44 -6.88
N ALA A 46 3.63 -12.39 -7.76
CA ALA A 46 3.52 -11.70 -9.04
C ALA A 46 3.87 -12.62 -10.19
N VAL A 47 3.10 -12.58 -11.27
CA VAL A 47 3.34 -13.40 -12.46
C VAL A 47 3.21 -12.57 -13.72
N GLU A 48 4.13 -12.76 -14.67
CA GLU A 48 4.02 -12.20 -16.02
C GLU A 48 3.32 -13.18 -16.96
N TYR A 49 2.49 -12.66 -17.84
CA TYR A 49 1.79 -13.45 -18.85
C TYR A 49 1.58 -12.64 -20.12
N GLN A 50 1.23 -13.31 -21.21
CA GLN A 50 0.80 -12.65 -22.43
C GLN A 50 -0.72 -12.75 -22.59
N GLU A 51 -1.33 -11.62 -22.91
CA GLU A 51 -2.76 -11.48 -23.20
C GLU A 51 -2.89 -10.74 -24.52
N GLU A 52 -3.45 -11.41 -25.53
CA GLU A 52 -3.63 -10.85 -26.89
C GLU A 52 -2.32 -10.29 -27.50
N GLY A 53 -1.18 -10.92 -27.18
CA GLY A 53 0.15 -10.51 -27.65
C GLY A 53 0.78 -9.35 -26.84
N VAL A 54 0.06 -8.80 -25.86
CA VAL A 54 0.56 -7.77 -24.94
C VAL A 54 1.09 -8.43 -23.68
N ARG A 55 2.28 -8.02 -23.22
CA ARG A 55 2.81 -8.47 -21.92
C ARG A 55 2.04 -7.79 -20.80
N ARG A 56 1.54 -8.59 -19.88
CA ARG A 56 0.84 -8.19 -18.67
C ARG A 56 1.52 -8.84 -17.47
N CYS A 57 1.19 -8.32 -16.30
CA CYS A 57 1.49 -8.97 -15.04
C CYS A 57 0.28 -8.90 -14.13
N ARG A 58 0.16 -9.87 -13.24
CA ARG A 58 -0.83 -9.91 -12.17
C ARG A 58 -0.08 -10.01 -10.85
N VAL A 59 -0.47 -9.20 -9.89
CA VAL A 59 0.10 -9.17 -8.55
C VAL A 59 -1.01 -9.45 -7.56
N ARG A 60 -0.84 -10.51 -6.78
CA ARG A 60 -1.63 -10.81 -5.60
C ARG A 60 -0.84 -10.37 -4.38
N MET A 61 -1.47 -9.58 -3.53
CA MET A 61 -0.86 -9.13 -2.28
C MET A 61 -1.75 -9.55 -1.12
N THR A 62 -1.13 -10.05 -0.06
CA THR A 62 -1.81 -10.45 1.17
C THR A 62 -1.20 -9.75 2.38
N ILE A 63 -2.04 -9.08 3.16
CA ILE A 63 -1.72 -8.69 4.54
C ILE A 63 -2.23 -9.82 5.43
N PRO A 64 -1.37 -10.44 6.26
CA PRO A 64 -1.75 -11.58 7.08
C PRO A 64 -2.77 -11.20 8.16
N GLN A 65 -3.36 -12.21 8.80
CA GLN A 65 -4.25 -12.03 9.95
C GLN A 65 -3.53 -11.24 11.06
N HIS A 66 -4.20 -10.24 11.63
CA HIS A 66 -3.62 -9.47 12.73
C HIS A 66 -3.39 -10.36 13.98
N PRO A 67 -2.18 -10.38 14.57
CA PRO A 67 -1.80 -11.33 15.62
C PRO A 67 -2.62 -11.20 16.91
N PHE A 68 -3.05 -9.99 17.25
CA PHE A 68 -3.80 -9.70 18.49
C PHE A 68 -5.29 -9.37 18.29
N ARG A 69 -5.77 -9.31 17.04
CA ARG A 69 -7.12 -8.81 16.71
C ARG A 69 -7.77 -9.73 15.69
N SER A 70 -8.43 -10.80 16.16
CA SER A 70 -9.09 -11.77 15.28
C SER A 70 -10.22 -11.17 14.42
N GLN A 71 -10.76 -10.02 14.82
CA GLN A 71 -11.77 -9.28 14.04
C GLN A 71 -11.18 -8.56 12.83
N TRP A 72 -9.86 -8.30 12.80
CA TRP A 72 -9.18 -7.70 11.66
C TRP A 72 -8.83 -8.80 10.67
N GLN A 73 -9.70 -9.01 9.68
CA GLN A 73 -9.53 -10.05 8.68
C GLN A 73 -8.28 -9.81 7.84
N PRO A 74 -7.68 -10.86 7.26
CA PRO A 74 -6.64 -10.70 6.26
C PRO A 74 -7.13 -9.82 5.09
N ILE A 75 -6.24 -9.01 4.54
CA ILE A 75 -6.55 -8.19 3.36
C ILE A 75 -5.88 -8.85 2.17
N GLU A 76 -6.67 -9.15 1.14
CA GLU A 76 -6.22 -9.68 -0.13
C GLU A 76 -6.53 -8.68 -1.24
N VAL A 77 -5.53 -8.40 -2.07
CA VAL A 77 -5.62 -7.47 -3.20
C VAL A 77 -5.09 -8.20 -4.45
N ASP A 78 -5.76 -7.99 -5.58
CA ASP A 78 -5.40 -8.59 -6.86
C ASP A 78 -5.43 -7.51 -7.95
N VAL A 79 -4.26 -7.18 -8.51
CA VAL A 79 -4.10 -6.08 -9.47
C VAL A 79 -3.43 -6.60 -10.73
N VAL A 80 -3.91 -6.15 -11.89
CA VAL A 80 -3.31 -6.42 -13.20
C VAL A 80 -2.65 -5.14 -13.72
N GLY A 81 -1.43 -5.27 -14.24
CA GLY A 81 -0.70 -4.18 -14.86
C GLY A 81 0.23 -4.65 -15.96
N TYR A 82 1.22 -3.83 -16.31
CA TYR A 82 2.15 -4.10 -17.42
C TYR A 82 3.55 -4.49 -16.97
N ARG A 83 3.98 -3.99 -15.81
CA ARG A 83 5.29 -4.27 -15.21
C ARG A 83 5.06 -4.63 -13.75
N ILE A 84 5.74 -5.68 -13.29
CA ILE A 84 5.57 -6.18 -11.93
C ILE A 84 5.82 -5.08 -10.89
N VAL A 85 6.92 -4.32 -11.04
CA VAL A 85 7.29 -3.25 -10.08
C VAL A 85 6.18 -2.21 -9.93
N ASP A 86 5.68 -1.69 -11.05
CA ASP A 86 4.62 -0.67 -11.06
C ASP A 86 3.29 -1.24 -10.50
N THR A 87 3.06 -2.55 -10.66
CA THR A 87 1.85 -3.23 -10.21
C THR A 87 1.92 -3.60 -8.72
N ILE A 88 3.11 -3.83 -8.19
CA ILE A 88 3.37 -3.99 -6.75
C ILE A 88 3.08 -2.67 -6.01
N GLU A 89 3.54 -1.54 -6.55
CA GLU A 89 3.19 -0.21 -6.02
C GLU A 89 1.67 0.01 -6.00
N ALA A 90 0.99 -0.32 -7.11
CA ALA A 90 -0.46 -0.20 -7.20
C ALA A 90 -1.20 -1.12 -6.21
N ALA A 91 -0.75 -2.37 -6.06
CA ALA A 91 -1.32 -3.30 -5.08
C ALA A 91 -1.13 -2.82 -3.64
N ALA A 92 0.04 -2.24 -3.32
CA ALA A 92 0.29 -1.66 -2.01
C ALA A 92 -0.61 -0.44 -1.72
N LEU A 93 -0.80 0.44 -2.71
CA LEU A 93 -1.70 1.58 -2.58
C LEU A 93 -3.16 1.15 -2.39
N GLU A 94 -3.63 0.17 -3.17
CA GLU A 94 -4.97 -0.40 -3.01
C GLU A 94 -5.15 -1.01 -1.61
N ALA A 95 -4.13 -1.68 -1.09
CA ALA A 95 -4.15 -2.22 0.26
C ALA A 95 -4.27 -1.15 1.34
N ILE A 96 -3.59 -0.01 1.17
CA ILE A 96 -3.71 1.14 2.08
C ILE A 96 -5.16 1.64 2.09
N TYR A 97 -5.80 1.76 0.92
CA TYR A 97 -7.21 2.15 0.85
C TYR A 97 -8.13 1.15 1.55
N VAL A 98 -7.96 -0.14 1.30
CA VAL A 98 -8.75 -1.20 1.94
C VAL A 98 -8.56 -1.17 3.47
N PHE A 99 -7.31 -1.07 3.94
CA PHE A 99 -6.99 -1.03 5.36
C PHE A 99 -7.68 0.14 6.06
N CYS A 100 -7.59 1.34 5.49
CA CYS A 100 -8.22 2.53 6.07
C CYS A 100 -9.75 2.44 6.07
N ASN A 101 -10.35 1.88 5.02
CA ASN A 101 -11.80 1.68 4.92
C ASN A 101 -12.31 0.63 5.93
N GLN A 102 -11.50 -0.38 6.26
CA GLN A 102 -11.86 -1.39 7.27
C GLN A 102 -11.71 -0.87 8.70
N HIS A 103 -10.82 0.10 8.94
CA HIS A 103 -10.46 0.59 10.27
C HIS A 103 -10.53 2.13 10.40
N PRO A 104 -11.66 2.76 10.02
CA PRO A 104 -11.75 4.22 9.90
C PRO A 104 -11.53 4.94 11.23
N MET A 105 -11.92 4.33 12.36
CA MET A 105 -11.72 4.93 13.68
C MET A 105 -10.26 4.85 14.14
N GLU A 106 -9.56 3.78 13.78
CA GLU A 106 -8.16 3.57 14.17
C GLU A 106 -7.18 4.38 13.31
N VAL A 107 -7.52 4.65 12.05
CA VAL A 107 -6.68 5.47 11.16
C VAL A 107 -6.99 6.98 11.27
N ALA A 108 -8.07 7.37 11.93
CA ALA A 108 -8.43 8.78 12.12
C ALA A 108 -7.31 9.55 12.82
N GLY A 109 -6.91 10.69 12.24
CA GLY A 109 -5.81 11.51 12.75
C GLY A 109 -4.40 10.88 12.62
N GLN A 110 -4.27 9.74 11.91
CA GLN A 110 -2.98 9.20 11.50
C GLN A 110 -2.66 9.63 10.07
N PRO A 111 -1.38 9.85 9.69
CA PRO A 111 -1.03 10.25 8.33
C PRO A 111 -1.56 9.31 7.24
N ILE A 112 -1.69 8.02 7.53
CA ILE A 112 -2.23 7.04 6.58
C ILE A 112 -3.71 7.25 6.28
N GLY A 113 -4.49 7.77 7.24
CA GLY A 113 -5.91 8.07 7.08
C GLY A 113 -6.18 9.14 6.04
N LEU A 114 -5.15 9.90 5.64
CA LEU A 114 -5.23 10.89 4.58
C LEU A 114 -5.13 10.29 3.17
N PHE A 115 -4.86 8.99 2.99
CA PHE A 115 -4.79 8.36 1.67
C PHE A 115 -6.16 8.20 1.01
N PRO A 116 -7.17 7.57 1.65
CA PRO A 116 -8.47 7.28 1.02
C PRO A 116 -9.38 8.48 0.88
N THR A 117 -9.01 9.64 1.43
CA THR A 117 -9.82 10.86 1.47
C THR A 117 -10.03 11.48 0.08
N THR A 118 -10.80 10.83 -0.79
CA THR A 118 -11.18 11.36 -2.12
C THR A 118 -12.49 12.13 -2.09
N ASP A 119 -13.25 12.06 -1.00
CA ASP A 119 -14.49 12.83 -0.82
C ASP A 119 -14.19 14.22 -0.24
N PRO A 120 -14.51 15.31 -0.97
CA PRO A 120 -14.37 16.68 -0.48
C PRO A 120 -15.16 17.00 0.80
N ASN A 121 -16.15 16.19 1.15
CA ASN A 121 -16.97 16.36 2.35
C ASN A 121 -16.39 15.67 3.60
N ASP A 122 -15.31 14.90 3.45
CA ASP A 122 -14.63 14.27 4.58
C ASP A 122 -13.97 15.34 5.48
N PRO A 123 -14.15 15.30 6.82
CA PRO A 123 -13.49 16.24 7.74
C PRO A 123 -11.97 16.32 7.57
N GLU A 124 -11.33 15.23 7.18
CA GLU A 124 -9.88 15.13 6.97
C GLU A 124 -9.45 15.73 5.61
N TRP A 125 -10.39 16.03 4.69
CA TRP A 125 -10.09 16.63 3.38
C TRP A 125 -9.33 17.95 3.50
N ASN A 126 -9.71 18.79 4.47
CA ASN A 126 -9.11 20.09 4.70
C ASN A 126 -7.65 19.99 5.18
N LEU A 127 -7.24 18.84 5.73
CA LEU A 127 -5.87 18.63 6.21
C LEU A 127 -4.88 18.43 5.05
N ARG A 128 -5.35 18.13 3.83
CA ARG A 128 -4.51 18.04 2.63
C ARG A 128 -4.16 19.40 2.01
N ALA A 129 -4.91 20.45 2.34
CA ALA A 129 -4.67 21.76 1.76
C ALA A 129 -3.35 22.34 2.30
N VAL A 130 -2.38 22.60 1.41
CA VAL A 130 -1.20 23.40 1.76
C VAL A 130 -1.70 24.82 2.05
N PRO A 131 -1.45 25.40 3.24
CA PRO A 131 -1.82 26.78 3.48
C PRO A 131 -1.08 27.66 2.47
N GLU A 132 -1.82 28.45 1.69
CA GLU A 132 -1.23 29.43 0.78
C GLU A 132 -0.30 30.32 1.61
N SER A 133 1.00 30.18 1.36
CA SER A 133 2.02 31.02 1.96
C SER A 133 1.64 32.47 1.72
N ARG A 134 1.31 33.19 2.81
CA ARG A 134 1.02 34.62 2.83
C ARG A 134 1.96 35.33 1.86
N SER A 135 1.43 35.83 0.75
CA SER A 135 2.11 36.85 -0.02
C SER A 135 2.34 38.02 0.94
N VAL A 136 3.60 38.29 1.23
CA VAL A 136 3.99 39.54 1.88
C VAL A 136 3.54 40.63 0.93
N VAL A 137 2.49 41.32 1.32
CA VAL A 137 2.04 42.55 0.67
C VAL A 137 3.14 43.59 0.88
N ASP A 138 3.95 43.78 -0.17
CA ASP A 138 4.86 44.92 -0.29
C ASP A 138 4.01 46.19 -0.18
N SER A 139 4.18 46.92 0.92
CA SER A 139 3.52 48.19 1.17
C SER A 139 4.52 49.30 0.90
N THR A 140 4.22 50.05 -0.17
CA THR A 140 4.76 51.33 -0.65
C THR A 140 5.44 52.23 0.38
#